data_AF-A0A9P7FNU1-F1
#
_entry.id   AF-A0A9P7FNU1-F1
#
_cell.length_a   1.000
_cell.length_b   1.000
_cell.length_c   1.000
_cell.angle_alpha   90.00
_cell.angle_beta   90.00
_cell.angle_gamma   90.00
#
_symmetry.space_group_name_H-M   'P 1'
#
loop_
_entity.id
_entity.type
_entity.pdbx_description
1 polymer ?
#
loop_
_entity_poly.entity_id
_entity_poly.type
_entity_poly.pdbx_seq_one_letter_code
_entity_poly.pdbx_strand_id
1 'polypeptide(L)' 'MFLSLSPSASWAKSRVLSRDANNVVIVSAVRTAITKARKGGFRDTRPDLLLSHVLRAV' A
#
# COMPACT_ATOMS: atom_id res chain seq x y z
N MET A 1 28.97 24.05 -24.91
CA MET A 1 28.31 24.55 -23.69
C MET A 1 27.07 23.67 -23.44
N PHE A 2 27.22 22.56 -22.72
CA PHE A 2 26.12 21.67 -22.35
C PHE A 2 25.38 22.31 -21.17
N LEU A 3 24.22 22.92 -21.42
CA LEU A 3 23.35 23.41 -20.36
C LEU A 3 22.75 22.20 -19.62
N SER A 4 23.15 22.01 -18.37
CA SER A 4 22.50 21.10 -17.43
C SER A 4 21.12 21.66 -17.09
N LEU A 5 20.09 21.13 -17.76
CA LEU A 5 18.71 21.41 -17.40
C LEU A 5 18.42 20.75 -16.04
N SER A 6 18.33 21.54 -14.98
CA SER A 6 17.89 21.03 -13.68
C SER A 6 16.44 20.55 -13.80
N PRO A 7 16.13 19.29 -13.43
CA PRO A 7 14.76 18.81 -13.50
C PRO A 7 13.92 19.57 -12.48
N SER A 8 12.98 20.38 -12.97
CA SER A 8 11.99 21.01 -12.13
C SER A 8 11.10 19.94 -11.48
N ALA A 9 10.69 20.17 -10.23
CA ALA A 9 9.89 19.21 -9.47
C ALA A 9 8.56 18.84 -10.15
N SER A 10 8.06 19.67 -11.07
CA SER A 10 6.86 19.42 -11.88
C SER A 10 7.05 18.31 -12.92
N TRP A 11 8.20 18.25 -13.58
CA TRP A 11 8.50 17.21 -14.57
C TRP A 11 8.76 15.84 -13.94
N ALA A 12 9.37 15.82 -12.75
CA ALA A 12 9.53 14.57 -12.01
C ALA A 12 8.17 14.00 -11.56
N LYS A 13 7.24 14.85 -11.09
CA LYS A 13 5.88 14.45 -10.70
C LYS A 13 5.05 13.92 -11.88
N SER A 14 5.13 14.55 -13.05
CA SER A 14 4.30 14.15 -14.20
C SER A 14 4.62 12.74 -14.69
N ARG A 15 5.88 12.31 -14.60
CA ARG A 15 6.27 10.93 -14.92
C ARG A 15 5.74 9.90 -13.93
N VAL A 16 5.78 10.20 -12.63
CA VAL A 16 5.28 9.28 -11.59
C VAL A 16 3.76 9.14 -11.66
N LEU A 17 3.05 10.21 -12.04
CA LEU A 17 1.60 10.22 -12.18
C LEU A 17 1.11 9.73 -13.55
N SER A 18 2.02 9.42 -14.49
CA SER A 18 1.67 8.91 -15.81
C SER A 18 1.04 7.52 -15.69
N ARG A 19 -0.22 7.39 -16.11
CA ARG A 19 -0.95 6.11 -16.12
C ARG A 19 -0.56 5.31 -17.37
N ASP A 20 0.44 4.46 -17.21
CA ASP A 20 0.83 3.45 -18.21
C ASP A 20 0.04 2.14 -18.00
N ALA A 21 -0.30 1.44 -19.07
CA ALA A 21 -1.05 0.18 -19.04
C ALA A 21 -0.25 -1.00 -18.45
N ASN A 22 1.08 -0.91 -18.42
CA ASN A 22 1.97 -1.91 -17.85
C ASN A 22 2.22 -1.72 -16.34
N ASN A 23 1.64 -0.69 -15.73
CA ASN A 23 1.80 -0.50 -14.28
C ASN A 23 1.09 -1.62 -13.50
N VAL A 24 1.75 -2.14 -12.48
CA VAL A 24 1.13 -3.04 -11.51
C VAL A 24 0.17 -2.22 -10.64
N VAL A 25 -1.11 -2.54 -10.73
CA VAL A 25 -2.18 -1.86 -9.98
C VAL A 25 -2.63 -2.68 -8.78
N ILE A 26 -3.11 -1.98 -7.74
CA ILE A 26 -3.69 -2.61 -6.56
C ILE A 26 -5.16 -2.92 -6.86
N VAL A 27 -5.50 -4.20 -6.96
CA VAL A 27 -6.88 -4.66 -7.27
C VAL A 27 -7.76 -4.66 -6.01
N SER A 28 -7.20 -5.06 -4.87
CA SER A 28 -7.88 -5.07 -3.58
C SER A 28 -6.89 -4.80 -2.46
N ALA A 29 -7.35 -4.09 -1.42
CA ALA A 29 -6.56 -3.77 -0.24
C ALA A 29 -7.43 -3.92 1.01
N VAL A 30 -7.27 -5.03 1.72
CA VAL A 30 -8.04 -5.38 2.91
C VAL A 30 -7.13 -5.53 4.14
N ARG A 31 -7.71 -5.34 5.33
CA ARG A 31 -7.01 -5.48 6.61
C ARG A 31 -7.96 -5.93 7.71
N THR A 32 -7.44 -6.46 8.81
CA THR A 32 -8.23 -6.69 10.02
C THR A 32 -8.56 -5.37 10.73
N ALA A 33 -9.54 -5.39 11.63
CA ALA A 33 -9.72 -4.31 12.60
C ALA A 33 -8.44 -4.11 13.44
N ILE A 34 -8.20 -2.89 13.90
CA ILE A 34 -7.11 -2.61 14.85
C ILE A 34 -7.74 -2.58 16.24
N THR A 35 -7.29 -3.46 17.12
CA THR A 35 -7.75 -3.51 18.50
C THR A 35 -6.61 -3.28 19.47
N LYS A 36 -6.91 -2.86 20.70
CA LYS A 36 -5.90 -2.60 21.72
C LYS A 36 -5.17 -3.89 22.10
N ALA A 37 -3.85 -3.85 22.17
CA ALA A 37 -3.06 -4.99 22.66
C ALA A 37 -3.51 -5.39 24.07
N ARG A 38 -3.61 -6.71 24.32
CA ARG A 38 -4.02 -7.35 25.60
C ARG A 38 -5.44 -7.08 26.10
N LYS A 39 -6.06 -5.95 25.77
CA LYS A 39 -7.42 -5.56 26.22
C LYS A 39 -8.47 -5.54 25.10
N GLY A 40 -8.04 -5.72 23.84
CA GLY A 40 -8.90 -5.68 22.67
C GLY A 40 -9.45 -7.05 22.26
N GLY A 41 -10.31 -7.06 21.24
CA GLY A 41 -10.98 -8.25 20.74
C GLY A 41 -10.06 -9.35 20.21
N PHE A 42 -8.81 -9.02 19.85
CA PHE A 42 -7.81 -10.00 19.39
C PHE A 42 -6.79 -10.39 20.46
N ARG A 43 -7.06 -10.13 21.74
CA ARG A 43 -6.10 -10.41 22.83
C ARG A 43 -5.73 -11.89 22.95
N ASP A 44 -6.66 -12.78 22.66
CA ASP A 44 -6.53 -14.25 22.78
C ASP A 44 -6.44 -14.92 21.40
N THR A 45 -6.39 -14.12 20.33
CA THR A 45 -6.36 -14.61 18.95
C THR A 45 -4.92 -14.73 18.47
N ARG A 46 -4.58 -15.89 17.90
CA ARG A 46 -3.26 -16.09 17.29
C ARG A 46 -3.15 -15.33 15.95
N PRO A 47 -1.94 -14.85 15.58
CA PRO A 47 -1.75 -14.10 14.35
C PRO A 47 -2.04 -14.89 13.07
N ASP A 48 -1.85 -16.21 13.07
CA ASP A 48 -2.20 -17.10 11.96
C ASP A 48 -3.70 -17.07 11.62
N LEU A 49 -4.57 -17.07 12.64
CA LEU A 49 -6.02 -16.94 12.45
C LEU A 49 -6.39 -15.58 11.85
N LEU A 50 -5.74 -14.50 12.30
CA LEU A 50 -5.95 -13.16 11.75
C LEU A 50 -5.52 -13.10 10.28
N LEU A 51 -4.38 -13.70 9.94
CA LEU A 51 -3.87 -13.75 8.57
C LEU A 51 -4.78 -14.57 7.67
N SER A 52 -5.25 -15.73 8.13
CA SER A 52 -6.15 -16.59 7.35
C SER A 52 -7.45 -15.88 6.96
N HIS A 53 -7.99 -15.03 7.85
CA HIS A 53 -9.19 -14.25 7.54
C HIS A 53 -8.93 -13.18 6.48
N VAL A 54 -7.79 -12.50 6.52
CA VAL A 54 -7.42 -11.49 5.51
C VAL A 54 -7.28 -12.13 4.14
N LEU A 55 -6.62 -13.28 4.06
CA LEU A 55 -6.41 -14.00 2.80
C LEU A 55 -7.72 -14.57 2.21
N ARG A 56 -8.72 -14.83 3.04
CA ARG A 56 -10.04 -15.35 2.62
C ARG A 56 -11.08 -14.25 2.32
N ALA A 57 -10.75 -12.99 2.60
CA ALA A 57 -11.71 -11.89 2.53
C ALA A 57 -11.89 -11.31 1.11
N VAL A 58 -11.04 -11.72 0.16
CA VAL A 58 -11.03 -11.24 -1.23
C VAL A 58 -11.71 -12.25 -2.12
#